data_AF-A0AAU2ISN4-F1
#
_entry.id   AF-A0AAU2ISN4-F1
#
_cell.length_a   1.000
_cell.length_b   1.000
_cell.length_c   1.000
_cell.angle_alpha   90.00
_cell.angle_beta   90.00
_cell.angle_gamma   90.00
#
_symmetry.space_group_name_H-M   'P 1'
#
loop_
_entity.id
_entity.type
_entity.pdbx_description
1 polymer ?
#
loop_
_entity_poly.entity_id
_entity_poly.type
_entity_poly.pdbx_seq_one_letter_code
_entity_poly.pdbx_strand_id
1 'polypeptide(L)'
;MHPLIHSKPRTGLQGRFSLEYAVTSAVLDHPGFVSYTDGYVEPPPAQRLIGPVETVRTSKGSGLLTGDTSVEITIGHGTVPRTALAPPPGSPQLVASKKEFAAKVADRGADAPGLLLGLDRKGAAQLMRDTFPVHHPEDYA
;
A
#
# COMPACT_ATOMS: atom_id res chain seq x y z
N MET A 1 10.11 -13.99 2.27
CA MET A 1 9.78 -12.68 2.89
C MET A 1 8.28 -12.68 3.18
N HIS A 2 7.86 -12.37 4.41
CA HIS A 2 6.45 -12.20 4.76
C HIS A 2 6.22 -10.71 5.01
N PRO A 3 5.67 -9.94 4.06
CA PRO A 3 5.52 -8.50 4.24
C PRO A 3 4.35 -8.12 5.14
N LEU A 4 3.37 -9.02 5.33
CA LEU A 4 2.20 -8.78 6.17
C LEU A 4 2.46 -9.41 7.55
N ILE A 5 2.99 -8.60 8.47
CA ILE A 5 3.55 -9.04 9.76
C ILE A 5 2.81 -8.49 10.97
N HIS A 6 1.88 -7.54 10.79
CA HIS A 6 1.17 -6.93 11.90
C HIS A 6 -0.33 -7.24 11.81
N SER A 7 -0.86 -7.99 12.78
CA SER A 7 -2.29 -8.30 12.86
C SER A 7 -3.11 -7.24 13.60
N LYS A 8 -2.47 -6.44 14.46
CA LYS A 8 -3.08 -5.36 15.26
C LYS A 8 -2.18 -4.13 15.29
N PRO A 9 -2.04 -3.40 14.17
CA PRO A 9 -1.14 -2.26 14.09
C PRO A 9 -1.58 -1.15 15.06
N ARG A 10 -0.59 -0.43 15.58
CA ARG A 10 -0.73 0.74 16.45
C ARG A 10 -0.13 2.00 15.84
N THR A 11 0.65 1.85 14.77
CA THR A 11 1.25 2.99 14.07
C THR A 11 0.93 2.91 12.58
N GLY A 12 1.01 4.06 11.91
CA GLY A 12 0.93 4.21 10.47
C GLY A 12 1.85 3.26 9.73
N LEU A 13 3.09 3.12 10.22
CA LEU A 13 4.05 2.19 9.65
C LEU A 13 3.59 0.73 9.78
N GLN A 14 3.13 0.33 10.96
CA GLN A 14 2.61 -1.03 11.16
C GLN A 14 1.37 -1.29 10.29
N GLY A 15 0.50 -0.28 10.12
CA GLY A 15 -0.69 -0.35 9.28
C GLY A 15 -0.37 -0.70 7.82
N ARG A 16 0.75 -0.19 7.29
CA ARG A 16 1.20 -0.50 5.91
C ARG A 16 1.56 -1.97 5.69
N PHE A 17 1.79 -2.70 6.77
CA PHE A 17 2.19 -4.12 6.76
C PHE A 17 1.18 -5.00 7.51
N SER A 18 -0.09 -4.59 7.50
CA SER A 18 -1.23 -5.30 8.09
C SER A 18 -2.32 -5.54 7.06
N LEU A 19 -2.65 -6.81 6.79
CA LEU A 19 -3.72 -7.14 5.85
C LEU A 19 -5.09 -6.84 6.47
N GLU A 20 -5.25 -7.21 7.73
CA GLU A 20 -6.48 -7.03 8.49
C GLU A 20 -6.86 -5.54 8.58
N TYR A 21 -5.87 -4.67 8.81
CA TYR A 21 -6.10 -3.23 8.80
C TYR A 21 -6.44 -2.69 7.41
N ALA A 22 -5.78 -3.17 6.35
CA ALA A 22 -6.07 -2.74 4.99
C ALA A 22 -7.50 -3.12 4.57
N VAL A 23 -7.94 -4.34 4.89
CA VAL A 23 -9.30 -4.81 4.60
C VAL A 23 -10.35 -4.01 5.38
N THR A 24 -10.16 -3.85 6.69
CA THR A 24 -11.11 -3.13 7.55
C THR A 24 -11.21 -1.66 7.17
N SER A 25 -10.09 -1.04 6.82
CA SER A 25 -10.06 0.32 6.29
C SER A 25 -10.85 0.43 4.99
N ALA A 26 -10.63 -0.51 4.03
CA ALA A 26 -11.36 -0.55 2.76
C ALA A 26 -12.87 -0.80 2.88
N VAL A 27 -13.30 -1.50 3.93
CA VAL A 27 -14.74 -1.70 4.24
C VAL A 27 -15.37 -0.43 4.80
N LEU A 28 -14.64 0.34 5.61
CA LEU A 28 -15.14 1.57 6.23
C LEU A 28 -15.12 2.75 5.26
N ASP A 29 -14.08 2.87 4.46
CA ASP A 29 -13.88 3.98 3.51
C ASP A 29 -12.87 3.58 2.40
N HIS A 30 -12.72 4.39 1.36
CA HIS A 30 -11.68 4.18 0.36
C HIS A 30 -10.31 4.62 0.91
N PRO A 31 -9.36 3.69 1.18
CA PRO A 31 -8.16 4.03 1.94
C PRO A 31 -7.18 4.86 1.09
N GLY A 32 -6.83 6.03 1.60
CA GLY A 32 -5.84 6.94 1.00
C GLY A 32 -4.53 6.97 1.79
N PHE A 33 -3.62 7.89 1.44
CA PHE A 33 -2.37 8.08 2.18
C PHE A 33 -2.59 8.40 3.66
N VAL A 34 -3.60 9.25 3.94
CA VAL A 34 -3.96 9.66 5.30
C VAL A 34 -4.35 8.45 6.16
N SER A 35 -4.90 7.40 5.54
CA SER A 35 -5.34 6.18 6.22
C SER A 35 -4.20 5.38 6.88
N TYR A 36 -2.94 5.73 6.60
CA TYR A 36 -1.75 5.10 7.16
C TYR A 36 -0.88 6.07 7.95
N THR A 37 -1.50 7.11 8.51
CA THR A 37 -0.89 7.96 9.55
C THR A 37 -1.19 7.38 10.94
N ASP A 38 -0.37 7.68 11.94
CA ASP A 38 -0.57 7.15 13.30
C ASP A 38 -1.98 7.49 13.83
N GLY A 39 -2.40 8.75 13.67
CA GLY A 39 -3.73 9.20 14.10
C GLY A 39 -4.90 8.53 13.38
N TYR A 40 -4.68 8.01 12.17
CA TYR A 40 -5.69 7.27 11.41
C TYR A 40 -5.60 5.75 11.61
N VAL A 41 -4.48 5.21 12.11
CA VAL A 41 -4.39 3.79 12.51
C VAL A 41 -4.99 3.55 13.90
N GLU A 42 -4.95 4.54 14.79
CA GLU A 42 -5.54 4.45 16.13
C GLU A 42 -7.01 4.93 16.33
N PRO A 43 -7.88 5.15 15.32
CA PRO A 43 -9.28 5.44 15.54
C PRO A 43 -10.04 4.14 15.88
N PRO A 44 -10.97 4.19 16.84
CA PRO A 44 -11.69 3.00 17.30
C PRO A 44 -12.43 2.19 16.21
N PRO A 45 -13.06 2.77 15.16
CA PRO A 45 -13.85 2.00 14.20
C PRO A 45 -13.06 0.94 13.42
N ALA A 46 -11.90 1.28 12.84
CA ALA A 46 -11.10 0.33 12.06
C ALA A 46 -10.52 -0.78 12.95
N GLN A 47 -10.00 -0.39 14.12
CA GLN A 47 -9.44 -1.33 15.11
C GLN A 47 -10.49 -2.33 15.63
N ARG A 48 -11.75 -1.90 15.78
CA ARG A 48 -12.86 -2.80 16.21
C ARG A 48 -13.16 -3.89 15.18
N LEU A 49 -12.98 -3.60 13.89
CA LEU A 49 -13.28 -4.55 12.82
C LEU A 49 -12.12 -5.51 12.53
N ILE A 50 -10.92 -5.29 13.09
CA ILE A 50 -9.77 -6.20 12.90
C ILE A 50 -10.02 -7.56 13.56
N GLY A 51 -10.64 -7.58 14.74
CA GLY A 51 -10.82 -8.81 15.52
C GLY A 51 -11.52 -9.94 14.76
N PRO A 52 -12.62 -9.64 14.02
CA PRO A 52 -13.31 -10.62 13.17
C PRO A 52 -12.59 -11.02 11.87
N VAL A 53 -11.47 -10.41 11.49
CA VAL A 53 -10.78 -10.74 10.23
C VAL A 53 -9.95 -12.01 10.40
N GLU A 54 -10.22 -13.00 9.54
CA GLU A 54 -9.41 -14.21 9.41
C GLU A 54 -8.60 -14.16 8.10
N THR A 55 -7.29 -14.40 8.20
CA THR A 55 -6.40 -14.47 7.04
C THR A 55 -6.06 -15.93 6.72
N VAL A 56 -6.57 -16.43 5.60
CA VAL A 56 -6.22 -17.77 5.08
C VAL A 56 -5.17 -17.65 3.98
N ARG A 57 -4.00 -18.28 4.18
CA ARG A 57 -2.93 -18.32 3.18
C ARG A 57 -3.01 -19.63 2.42
N THR A 58 -2.93 -19.55 1.09
CA THR A 58 -2.84 -20.73 0.22
C THR A 58 -1.44 -20.87 -0.34
N SER A 59 -1.04 -22.08 -0.74
CA SER A 59 0.25 -22.34 -1.38
C SER A 59 0.30 -21.93 -2.86
N LYS A 60 -0.75 -21.28 -3.39
CA LYS A 60 -0.80 -20.83 -4.78
C LYS A 60 -0.07 -19.49 -4.96
N GLY A 61 0.67 -19.37 -6.06
CA GLY A 61 1.45 -18.20 -6.42
C GLY A 61 2.96 -18.47 -6.35
N SER A 62 3.72 -17.78 -7.19
CA SER A 62 5.18 -17.92 -7.31
C SER A 62 5.97 -16.80 -6.63
N GLY A 63 5.28 -15.82 -6.05
CA GLY A 63 5.90 -14.63 -5.44
C GLY A 63 4.89 -13.58 -4.97
N LEU A 64 5.42 -12.45 -4.49
CA LEU A 64 4.64 -11.39 -3.82
C LEU A 64 3.51 -10.79 -4.68
N LEU A 65 3.67 -10.77 -5.99
CA LEU A 65 2.75 -10.12 -6.93
C LEU A 65 2.00 -11.13 -7.83
N THR A 66 2.11 -12.43 -7.58
CA THR A 66 1.56 -13.49 -8.45
C THR A 66 0.53 -14.37 -7.74
N GLY A 67 0.04 -13.94 -6.58
CA GLY A 67 -1.03 -14.60 -5.84
C GLY A 67 -2.39 -13.92 -6.03
N ASP A 68 -3.46 -14.70 -5.96
CA ASP A 68 -4.82 -14.20 -5.94
C ASP A 68 -5.21 -13.78 -4.53
N THR A 69 -5.98 -12.69 -4.41
CA THR A 69 -6.59 -12.27 -3.14
C THR A 69 -8.10 -12.28 -3.30
N SER A 70 -8.81 -12.98 -2.43
CA SER A 70 -10.27 -12.91 -2.34
C SER A 70 -10.70 -12.47 -0.95
N VAL A 71 -11.77 -11.67 -0.89
CA VAL A 71 -12.37 -11.21 0.35
C VAL A 71 -13.79 -11.74 0.42
N GLU A 72 -14.13 -12.28 1.58
CA GLU A 72 -15.46 -12.74 1.94
C GLU A 72 -15.91 -11.97 3.18
N ILE A 73 -17.14 -11.44 3.16
CA ILE A 73 -17.67 -10.63 4.25
C ILE A 73 -18.95 -11.29 4.76
N THR A 74 -18.99 -11.73 6.01
CA THR A 74 -20.24 -12.21 6.60
C THR A 74 -21.02 -11.06 7.23
N ILE A 75 -22.23 -10.81 6.76
CA ILE A 75 -23.13 -9.78 7.28
C ILE A 75 -24.33 -10.46 7.96
N GLY A 76 -24.45 -10.27 9.27
CA GLY A 76 -25.50 -10.91 10.06
C GLY A 76 -25.42 -12.44 10.01
N HIS A 77 -26.58 -13.11 9.85
CA HIS A 77 -26.68 -14.58 9.93
C HIS A 77 -26.69 -15.30 8.57
N GLY A 78 -26.32 -14.67 7.45
CA GLY A 78 -26.34 -15.44 6.19
C GLY A 78 -25.89 -14.76 4.90
N THR A 79 -25.69 -13.44 4.87
CA THR A 79 -25.20 -12.81 3.63
C THR A 79 -23.68 -12.87 3.60
N VAL A 80 -23.15 -13.48 2.54
CA VAL A 80 -21.70 -13.69 2.37
C VAL A 80 -21.28 -13.18 0.99
N PRO A 81 -21.17 -11.85 0.78
CA PRO A 81 -20.62 -11.33 -0.47
C PRO A 81 -19.17 -11.75 -0.57
N ARG A 82 -18.81 -12.26 -1.75
CA ARG A 82 -17.45 -12.66 -2.08
C ARG A 82 -16.98 -11.89 -3.30
N THR A 83 -15.76 -11.39 -3.24
CA THR A 83 -15.10 -10.75 -4.37
C THR A 83 -13.64 -11.19 -4.46
N ALA A 84 -13.08 -11.11 -5.66
CA ALA A 84 -11.66 -11.32 -5.90
C ALA A 84 -11.04 -10.00 -6.35
N LEU A 85 -9.82 -9.74 -5.86
CA LEU A 85 -9.05 -8.57 -6.24
C LEU A 85 -8.63 -8.72 -7.71
N ALA A 86 -9.20 -7.88 -8.58
CA ALA A 86 -8.65 -7.67 -9.91
C ALA A 86 -7.26 -7.02 -9.82
N PRO A 87 -6.38 -7.17 -10.82
CA PRO A 87 -5.09 -6.49 -10.85
C PRO A 87 -5.28 -4.99 -10.56
N PRO A 88 -4.64 -4.45 -9.51
CA PRO A 88 -4.87 -3.06 -9.13
C PRO A 88 -4.27 -2.11 -10.18
N PRO A 89 -4.81 -0.88 -10.33
CA PRO A 89 -4.20 0.15 -11.15
C PRO A 89 -2.72 0.35 -10.80
N GLY A 90 -1.84 0.36 -11.80
CA GLY A 90 -0.39 0.44 -11.64
C GLY A 90 0.31 -0.92 -11.50
N SER A 91 -0.43 -2.04 -11.49
CA SER A 91 0.16 -3.38 -11.62
C SER A 91 0.80 -3.56 -13.01
N PRO A 92 1.77 -4.49 -13.18
CA PRO A 92 2.36 -4.77 -14.50
C PRO A 92 1.33 -5.15 -15.57
N GLN A 93 0.20 -5.74 -15.17
CA GLN A 93 -0.90 -6.13 -16.05
C GLN A 93 -1.90 -4.99 -16.30
N LEU A 94 -1.91 -3.94 -15.48
CA LEU A 94 -2.77 -2.77 -15.60
C LEU A 94 -1.94 -1.49 -15.40
N VAL A 95 -1.08 -1.22 -16.39
CA VAL A 95 -0.17 -0.07 -16.37
C VAL A 95 -0.96 1.23 -16.35
N ALA A 96 -0.57 2.15 -15.46
CA ALA A 96 -1.19 3.46 -15.36
C ALA A 96 -1.04 4.26 -16.67
N SER A 97 -2.10 4.95 -17.08
CA SER A 97 -2.03 5.92 -18.18
C SER A 97 -1.13 7.11 -17.80
N LYS A 98 -0.65 7.84 -18.83
CA LYS A 98 0.13 9.08 -18.61
C LYS A 98 -0.61 10.10 -17.74
N LYS A 99 -1.93 10.19 -17.90
CA LYS A 99 -2.78 11.11 -17.12
C LYS A 99 -2.84 10.71 -15.65
N GLU A 100 -3.05 9.44 -15.35
CA GLU A 100 -3.07 8.92 -13.97
C GLU A 100 -1.71 9.06 -13.31
N PHE A 101 -0.63 8.80 -14.04
CA PHE A 101 0.72 9.02 -13.56
C PHE A 101 0.98 10.49 -13.22
N ALA A 102 0.63 11.42 -14.13
CA ALA A 102 0.79 12.86 -13.89
C ALA A 102 -0.04 13.33 -12.69
N ALA A 103 -1.29 12.86 -12.57
CA ALA A 103 -2.14 13.16 -11.41
C ALA A 103 -1.51 12.64 -10.10
N LYS A 104 -0.93 11.43 -10.12
CA LYS A 104 -0.25 10.87 -8.95
C LYS A 104 0.99 11.64 -8.54
N VAL A 105 1.71 12.21 -9.50
CA VAL A 105 2.87 13.08 -9.25
C VAL A 105 2.44 14.41 -8.64
N ALA A 106 1.38 15.03 -9.17
CA ALA A 106 0.85 16.29 -8.65
C ALA A 106 0.37 16.18 -7.19
N ASP A 107 -0.13 15.02 -6.79
CA ASP A 107 -0.56 14.71 -5.40
C ASP A 107 0.59 14.72 -4.38
N ARG A 108 1.87 14.75 -4.83
CA ARG A 108 3.04 14.70 -3.93
C ARG A 108 3.59 16.07 -3.51
N GLY A 109 3.14 17.16 -4.12
CA GLY A 109 3.63 18.51 -3.87
C GLY A 109 3.78 19.31 -5.15
N ALA A 110 3.82 20.65 -5.03
CA ALA A 110 3.87 21.56 -6.18
C ALA A 110 5.21 21.52 -6.94
N ASP A 111 6.27 21.06 -6.29
CA ASP A 111 7.65 20.93 -6.80
C ASP A 111 7.89 19.59 -7.53
N ALA A 112 7.20 18.52 -7.13
CA ALA A 112 7.38 17.18 -7.68
C ALA A 112 7.18 17.09 -9.22
N PRO A 113 6.17 17.73 -9.84
CA PRO A 113 6.01 17.73 -11.30
C PRO A 113 7.21 18.32 -12.04
N GLY A 114 7.82 19.38 -11.50
CA GLY A 114 8.99 20.03 -12.11
C GLY A 114 10.25 19.17 -12.03
N LEU A 115 10.45 18.51 -10.88
CA LEU A 115 11.60 17.61 -10.67
C LEU A 115 11.51 16.31 -11.47
N LEU A 116 10.30 15.88 -11.85
CA LEU A 116 10.08 14.61 -12.54
C LEU A 116 9.84 14.77 -14.06
N LEU A 117 9.76 15.99 -14.57
CA LEU A 117 9.52 16.24 -15.98
C LEU A 117 10.71 15.77 -16.83
N GLY A 118 10.47 14.83 -17.76
CA GLY A 118 11.52 14.29 -18.63
C GLY A 118 12.45 13.28 -17.95
N LEU A 119 12.18 12.91 -16.70
CA LEU A 119 12.97 11.89 -15.99
C LEU A 119 12.67 10.51 -16.56
N ASP A 120 13.67 9.90 -17.20
CA ASP A 120 13.65 8.48 -17.53
C ASP A 120 14.24 7.65 -16.36
N ARG A 121 14.29 6.33 -16.52
CA ARG A 121 14.83 5.45 -15.47
C ARG A 121 16.29 5.75 -15.12
N LYS A 122 17.11 6.17 -16.10
CA LYS A 122 18.53 6.49 -15.88
C LYS A 122 18.67 7.84 -15.18
N GLY A 123 17.92 8.84 -15.64
CA GLY A 123 17.82 10.16 -15.02
C GLY A 123 17.33 10.08 -13.59
N ALA A 124 16.32 9.25 -13.31
CA ALA A 124 15.84 8.99 -11.94
C ALA A 124 16.94 8.39 -11.05
N ALA A 125 17.67 7.40 -11.56
CA ALA A 125 18.76 6.78 -10.82
C ALA A 125 19.95 7.74 -10.59
N GLN A 126 20.18 8.70 -11.49
CA GLN A 126 21.18 9.75 -11.31
C GLN A 126 20.73 10.77 -10.27
N LEU A 127 19.51 11.29 -10.39
CA LEU A 127 18.93 12.24 -9.44
C LEU A 127 18.97 11.71 -7.99
N MET A 128 18.64 10.43 -7.79
CA MET A 128 18.72 9.80 -6.47
C MET A 128 20.16 9.75 -5.91
N ARG A 129 21.16 9.47 -6.76
CA ARG A 129 22.57 9.47 -6.34
C ARG A 129 23.07 10.87 -6.00
N ASP A 130 22.64 11.88 -6.74
CA ASP A 130 23.07 13.27 -6.51
C ASP A 130 22.39 13.88 -5.28
N THR A 131 21.13 13.53 -5.02
CA THR A 131 20.33 14.06 -3.90
C THR A 131 20.64 13.34 -2.59
N PHE A 132 20.87 12.02 -2.66
CA PHE A 132 21.21 11.18 -1.52
C PHE A 132 22.60 10.58 -1.76
N PRO A 133 23.67 11.39 -1.61
CA PRO A 133 25.02 10.86 -1.71
C PRO A 133 25.16 9.70 -0.72
N VAL A 134 25.70 8.59 -1.20
CA VAL A 134 25.96 7.42 -0.36
C VAL A 134 26.99 7.86 0.68
N HIS A 135 26.54 8.11 1.91
CA HIS A 135 27.46 8.30 3.01
C HIS A 135 28.04 6.94 3.39
N HIS A 136 29.35 6.84 3.29
CA HIS A 136 30.04 5.67 3.82
C HIS A 136 30.04 5.76 5.35
N PRO A 137 29.95 4.62 6.07
CA PRO A 137 30.06 4.61 7.53
C PRO A 137 31.32 5.33 8.05
N GLU A 138 32.37 5.35 7.22
CA GLU A 138 33.65 6.03 7.41
C GLU A 138 33.52 7.57 7.48
N ASP A 139 32.48 8.16 6.87
CA ASP A 139 32.27 9.62 6.79
C ASP A 139 31.74 10.23 8.11
N TYR A 140 31.39 9.37 9.07
CA TYR A 140 30.90 9.75 10.40
C TYR A 140 31.87 9.36 11.54
N ALA A 141 33.11 9.00 11.20
CA ALA A 141 34.18 8.65 12.14
C ALA A 141 34.99 9.87 12.59
#